data_AF-A0A401QIA4-F1
#
_entry.id   AF-A0A401QIA4-F1
#
_cell.length_a   1.000
_cell.length_b   1.000
_cell.length_c   1.000
_cell.angle_alpha   90.00
_cell.angle_beta   90.00
_cell.angle_gamma   90.00
#
_symmetry.space_group_name_H-M   'P 1'
#
loop_
_entity.id
_entity.type
_entity.pdbx_description
1 polymer ?
#
loop_
_entity_poly.entity_id
_entity_poly.type
_entity_poly.pdbx_seq_one_letter_code
_entity_poly.pdbx_strand_id
1 'polypeptide(L)' 'MHDVTAHDPKLLVHLKATRNSVPVPRHWCFKRKYLQGKRGIEKPPFELPEFIRRTGIQEMREALQEK' A
#
# COMPACT_ATOMS: atom_id res chain seq x y z
N MET A 1 -20.74 8.16 2.92
CA MET A 1 -22.18 8.14 3.24
C MET A 1 -22.72 6.74 2.95
N HIS A 2 -22.38 5.75 3.79
CA HIS A 2 -22.82 4.35 3.63
C HIS A 2 -23.28 3.71 4.96
N ASP A 3 -23.13 4.43 6.07
CA ASP A 3 -23.32 3.87 7.41
C ASP A 3 -24.81 3.74 7.75
N VAL A 4 -25.63 4.65 7.22
CA VAL A 4 -27.09 4.65 7.36
C VAL A 4 -27.78 3.53 6.56
N THR A 5 -27.09 2.94 5.59
CA THR A 5 -27.59 1.83 4.76
C THR A 5 -27.13 0.46 5.25
N ALA A 6 -26.43 0.39 6.39
CA ALA A 6 -25.98 -0.86 6.98
C ALA A 6 -27.14 -1.62 7.65
N HIS A 7 -27.00 -2.94 7.79
CA HIS A 7 -28.01 -3.77 8.47
C HIS A 7 -28.19 -3.36 9.94
N ASP A 8 -27.10 -3.02 10.64
CA ASP A 8 -27.11 -2.43 11.98
C ASP A 8 -26.23 -1.16 12.02
N PRO A 9 -26.81 0.03 11.79
CA PRO A 9 -26.07 1.29 11.79
C PRO A 9 -25.47 1.66 13.15
N LYS A 10 -26.12 1.30 14.26
CA LYS A 10 -25.66 1.67 15.62
C LYS A 10 -24.43 0.86 16.01
N LEU A 11 -24.48 -0.46 15.80
CA LEU A 11 -23.33 -1.34 16.02
C LEU A 11 -22.16 -0.96 15.12
N LEU A 12 -22.42 -0.70 13.84
CA LEU A 12 -21.37 -0.31 12.89
C LEU A 12 -20.62 0.94 13.35
N VAL A 13 -21.34 1.99 13.76
CA VAL A 13 -20.72 3.23 14.24
C VAL A 13 -19.97 3.01 15.56
N HIS A 14 -20.53 2.20 16.46
CA HIS A 14 -19.85 1.83 17.71
C HIS A 14 -18.51 1.14 17.46
N LEU A 15 -18.48 0.16 16.55
CA LEU A 15 -17.25 -0.54 16.17
C LEU A 15 -16.25 0.39 15.47
N LYS A 16 -16.71 1.25 14.57
CA LYS A 16 -15.86 2.25 13.91
C LYS A 16 -15.26 3.27 14.89
N ALA A 17 -15.95 3.58 15.98
CA ALA A 17 -15.48 4.51 17.01
C ALA A 17 -14.68 3.82 18.14
N THR A 18 -14.55 2.49 18.10
CA THR A 18 -13.82 1.74 19.12
C THR A 18 -12.33 2.09 19.08
N ARG A 19 -11.73 2.21 20.27
CA ARG A 19 -10.32 2.58 20.46
C ARG A 19 -9.39 1.66 19.65
N ASN A 20 -8.42 2.27 18.95
CA ASN A 20 -7.40 1.59 18.15
C ASN A 20 -7.93 0.77 16.96
N SER A 21 -9.16 1.02 16.51
CA SER A 21 -9.67 0.41 15.29
C SER A 21 -9.06 1.05 14.04
N VAL A 22 -8.85 0.24 13.00
CA VAL A 22 -8.37 0.70 11.69
C VAL A 22 -9.57 0.68 10.73
N PRO A 23 -9.86 1.79 10.02
CA PRO A 23 -11.00 1.87 9.13
C PRO A 23 -10.80 1.04 7.85
N VAL A 24 -11.92 0.71 7.21
CA VAL A 24 -11.92 0.05 5.89
C VAL A 24 -11.19 0.93 4.85
N PRO A 25 -10.29 0.36 4.02
CA PRO A 25 -9.55 1.12 3.01
C PRO A 25 -10.46 1.84 2.01
N ARG A 26 -10.17 3.11 1.69
CA ARG A 26 -11.01 4.01 0.87
C ARG A 26 -11.43 3.46 -0.50
N HIS A 27 -10.63 2.57 -1.09
CA HIS A 27 -10.86 2.07 -2.45
C HIS A 27 -11.96 1.00 -2.54
N TRP A 28 -12.55 0.58 -1.41
CA TRP A 28 -13.61 -0.43 -1.38
C TRP A 28 -14.82 -0.07 -2.27
N CYS A 29 -15.15 1.21 -2.39
CA CYS A 29 -16.28 1.71 -3.18
C CYS A 29 -15.87 2.26 -4.55
N PHE A 30 -14.60 2.11 -4.95
CA PHE A 30 -14.14 2.60 -6.24
C PHE A 30 -14.49 1.61 -7.35
N LYS A 31 -14.90 2.14 -8.51
CA LYS A 31 -15.14 1.33 -9.72
C LYS A 31 -13.83 0.78 -10.30
N ARG A 32 -12.73 1.52 -10.17
CA ARG A 32 -11.40 1.11 -10.64
C ARG A 32 -10.76 0.13 -9.66
N LYS A 33 -10.10 -0.92 -10.16
CA LYS A 33 -9.33 -1.84 -9.31
C LYS A 33 -8.20 -1.09 -8.60
N TYR A 34 -7.91 -1.48 -7.35
CA TYR A 34 -7.04 -0.78 -6.40
C TYR A 34 -5.78 -0.14 -7.02
N LEU A 35 -4.98 -0.88 -7.80
CA LEU A 35 -3.70 -0.41 -8.36
C LEU A 35 -3.76 0.05 -9.81
N GLN A 36 -4.89 -0.08 -10.51
CA GLN A 36 -4.98 0.26 -11.94
C GLN A 36 -4.80 1.76 -12.23
N GLY A 37 -4.86 2.61 -11.22
CA GLY A 37 -4.59 4.04 -11.37
C GLY A 37 -3.13 4.42 -11.51
N LYS A 38 -2.21 3.49 -11.27
CA LYS A 38 -0.77 3.72 -11.39
C LYS A 38 -0.21 3.30 -12.75
N ARG A 39 -1.06 2.93 -13.71
CA ARG A 39 -0.62 2.62 -15.09
C ARG A 39 -0.06 3.91 -15.72
N GLY A 40 1.12 3.82 -16.34
CA GLY A 40 1.81 4.97 -16.93
C GLY A 40 2.71 5.76 -15.97
N ILE A 41 2.76 5.39 -14.69
CA ILE A 41 3.75 5.90 -13.74
C ILE A 41 4.89 4.90 -13.66
N GLU A 42 6.08 5.29 -14.11
CA GLU A 42 7.28 4.48 -13.93
C GLU A 42 7.76 4.58 -12.49
N LYS A 43 7.77 3.45 -11.79
CA LYS A 43 8.29 3.37 -10.43
C LYS A 43 9.81 3.14 -10.52
N PRO A 44 10.64 3.91 -9.80
CA PRO A 44 12.07 3.64 -9.78
C PRO A 44 12.35 2.22 -9.25
N PRO A 45 13.48 1.61 -9.64
CA PRO A 45 13.98 0.39 -9.05
C PRO A 45 14.11 0.51 -7.53
N PHE A 46 14.25 -0.63 -6.85
CA PHE A 46 14.43 -0.65 -5.41
C PHE A 46 15.81 -0.08 -5.03
N GLU A 47 15.84 0.92 -4.15
CA GLU A 47 17.09 1.41 -3.57
C GLU A 47 17.38 0.67 -2.27
N LEU A 48 18.58 0.08 -2.16
CA LEU A 48 19.00 -0.59 -0.94
C LEU A 48 19.16 0.41 0.21
N PRO A 49 18.76 0.04 1.44
CA PRO A 49 19.10 0.82 2.62
C PRO A 49 20.61 1.06 2.72
N GLU A 50 20.99 2.24 3.19
CA GLU A 50 22.36 2.75 3.10
C GLU A 50 23.41 1.81 3.73
N PHE A 51 23.08 1.16 4.84
CA PHE A 51 23.98 0.24 5.53
C PHE A 51 24.24 -1.05 4.75
N ILE A 52 23.30 -1.47 3.89
CA ILE A 52 23.47 -2.63 2.98
C ILE A 52 24.23 -2.19 1.73
N ARG A 53 23.90 -1.03 1.17
CA ARG A 53 24.62 -0.48 0.01
C ARG A 53 26.12 -0.31 0.32
N ARG A 54 26.45 0.13 1.52
CA ARG A 54 27.84 0.26 2.02
C ARG A 54 28.65 -1.04 2.02
N THR A 55 28.01 -2.22 1.94
CA THR A 55 28.75 -3.48 1.83
C THR A 55 29.31 -3.73 0.43
N GLY A 56 29.01 -2.87 -0.56
CA GLY A 56 29.44 -3.02 -1.95
C GLY A 56 28.72 -4.14 -2.71
N ILE A 57 27.66 -4.72 -2.12
CA ILE A 57 27.01 -5.91 -2.66
C ILE A 57 26.21 -5.64 -3.93
N GLN A 58 25.74 -4.40 -4.08
CA GLN A 58 24.96 -3.98 -5.24
C GLN A 58 25.86 -3.92 -6.47
N GLU A 59 26.98 -3.21 -6.36
CA GLU A 59 27.96 -3.00 -7.44
C GLU A 59 28.57 -4.33 -7.89
N MET A 60 28.93 -5.21 -6.95
CA MET A 60 29.47 -6.54 -7.26
C MET A 60 28.48 -7.41 -8.05
N ARG A 61 27.18 -7.35 -7.74
CA ARG A 61 26.15 -8.13 -8.42
C ARG A 61 25.77 -7.54 -9.78
N GLU A 62 25.69 -6.22 -9.88
CA GLU A 62 25.42 -5.52 -11.14
C GLU A 62 26.50 -5.84 -12.17
N ALA A 63 27.78 -5.76 -11.79
CA ALA A 63 28.90 -6.11 -12.68
C ALA A 63 28.90 -7.58 -13.16
N LEU A 64 28.35 -8.51 -12.37
CA LEU A 64 28.20 -9.91 -12.77
C LEU A 64 27.01 -10.14 -13.70
N GLN A 65 25.98 -9.31 -13.64
CA GLN A 65 24.80 -9.42 -14.52
C GLN A 65 25.04 -8.81 -15.91
N GLU A 66 25.95 -7.86 -16.03
CA GLU A 66 26.32 -7.22 -17.31
C GLU A 66 27.27 -8.07 -18.16
N LYS A 67 27.85 -9.14 -17.60
CA LYS A 67 28.77 -10.06 -18.27
C LYS A 67 28.06 -11.28 -18.84
#